data_AF-A0A9E0MBX9-F1
#
_entry.id   AF-A0A9E0MBX9-F1
#
_cell.length_a   1.000
_cell.length_b   1.000
_cell.length_c   1.000
_cell.angle_alpha   90.00
_cell.angle_beta   90.00
_cell.angle_gamma   90.00
#
_symmetry.space_group_name_H-M   'P 1'
#
loop_
_entity.id
_entity.type
_entity.pdbx_description
1 polymer ?
#
loop_
_entity_poly.entity_id
_entity_poly.type
_entity_poly.pdbx_seq_one_letter_code
_entity_poly.pdbx_strand_id
1 'polypeptide(L)'
;MIPIAAVTAPTVASYLDPHQARTRKPTAYEDLLGDSIERGFAAGLHELDALVDYLNKAGPLGPDGQAWTPAIFEAEMARLGA
;
A
#
# COMPACT_ATOMS: atom_id res chain seq x y z
N MET A 1 -16.09 6.97 -49.22
CA MET A 1 -15.27 6.13 -48.32
C MET A 1 -13.86 6.69 -48.37
N ILE A 2 -13.42 7.36 -47.29
CA ILE A 2 -12.10 7.99 -47.16
C ILE A 2 -11.44 7.37 -45.92
N PRO A 3 -10.16 6.91 -45.96
CA PRO A 3 -9.54 6.30 -44.80
C PRO A 3 -9.07 7.38 -43.81
N ILE A 4 -9.38 7.19 -42.53
CA ILE A 4 -8.81 7.96 -41.43
C ILE A 4 -7.39 7.45 -41.20
N ALA A 5 -6.40 8.31 -41.41
CA ALA A 5 -5.02 8.06 -41.01
C ALA A 5 -4.92 8.03 -39.49
N ALA A 6 -4.22 7.03 -38.94
CA ALA A 6 -3.94 6.95 -37.51
C ALA A 6 -3.07 8.15 -37.10
N VAL A 7 -3.66 9.08 -36.36
CA VAL A 7 -2.94 10.15 -35.67
C VAL A 7 -2.10 9.50 -34.57
N THR A 8 -0.79 9.41 -34.78
CA THR A 8 0.15 9.09 -33.71
C THR A 8 0.31 10.34 -32.85
N ALA A 9 -0.35 10.35 -31.69
CA ALA A 9 -0.13 11.39 -30.70
C ALA A 9 1.32 11.26 -30.17
N PRO A 10 2.06 12.38 -29.98
CA PRO A 10 3.35 12.32 -29.32
C PRO A 10 3.16 11.83 -27.89
N THR A 11 3.98 10.87 -27.46
CA THR A 11 4.06 10.42 -26.07
C THR A 11 4.66 11.56 -25.24
N VAL A 12 3.83 12.56 -24.91
CA VAL A 12 4.17 13.51 -23.86
C VAL A 12 4.26 12.66 -22.60
N ALA A 13 5.46 12.51 -22.04
CA ALA A 13 5.63 11.93 -20.73
C ALA A 13 4.67 12.68 -19.79
N SER A 14 3.63 11.99 -19.36
CA SER A 14 2.61 12.55 -18.48
C SER A 14 3.32 13.16 -17.28
N TYR A 15 2.96 14.38 -16.87
CA TYR A 15 3.45 15.01 -15.63
C TYR A 15 3.14 14.19 -14.36
N LEU A 16 2.44 13.07 -14.50
CA LEU A 16 2.26 12.05 -13.48
C LEU A 16 3.50 11.14 -13.47
N ASP A 17 4.60 11.60 -12.87
CA ASP A 17 5.64 10.68 -12.41
C ASP A 17 5.09 9.96 -11.18
N PRO A 18 4.76 8.66 -11.26
CA PRO A 18 4.05 8.01 -10.19
C PRO A 18 5.02 7.66 -9.05
N HIS A 19 5.13 8.53 -8.05
CA HIS A 19 5.94 8.30 -6.85
C HIS A 19 5.40 7.19 -5.92
N GLN A 20 4.18 6.72 -6.17
CA GLN A 20 3.50 5.66 -5.41
C GLN A 20 2.86 4.62 -6.36
N ALA A 21 3.51 4.32 -7.50
CA ALA A 21 3.12 3.17 -8.32
C ALA A 21 3.99 1.95 -7.98
N ARG A 22 3.32 0.87 -7.60
CA ARG A 22 3.97 -0.42 -7.38
C ARG A 22 4.53 -0.95 -8.71
N THR A 23 5.78 -1.41 -8.69
CA THR A 23 6.45 -2.01 -9.87
C THR A 23 6.23 -3.52 -9.99
N ARG A 24 5.63 -4.14 -8.97
CA ARG A 24 5.32 -5.56 -8.89
C ARG A 24 3.97 -5.82 -8.23
N LYS A 25 3.46 -7.03 -8.39
CA LYS A 25 2.28 -7.50 -7.65
C LYS A 25 2.57 -7.50 -6.14
N PRO A 26 1.60 -7.12 -5.28
CA PRO A 26 1.69 -7.32 -3.84
C PRO A 26 1.99 -8.78 -3.47
N THR A 27 2.68 -8.96 -2.34
CA THR A 27 2.81 -10.28 -1.72
C THR A 27 1.54 -10.60 -0.92
N ALA A 28 1.31 -11.87 -0.60
CA ALA A 28 0.17 -12.26 0.26
C ALA A 28 0.23 -11.58 1.64
N TYR A 29 1.44 -11.35 2.17
CA TYR A 29 1.65 -10.60 3.39
C TYR A 29 1.18 -9.14 3.25
N GLU A 30 1.55 -8.47 2.17
CA GLU A 30 1.17 -7.08 1.92
C GLU A 30 -0.33 -6.91 1.66
N ASP A 31 -0.97 -7.86 0.97
CA ASP A 31 -2.42 -7.88 0.79
C ASP A 31 -3.13 -8.01 2.15
N LEU A 32 -2.72 -8.97 2.98
CA LEU A 32 -3.29 -9.18 4.32
C LEU A 32 -3.07 -7.98 5.25
N LEU A 33 -1.89 -7.37 5.18
CA LEU A 33 -1.56 -6.18 5.97
C LEU A 33 -2.43 -5.00 5.54
N GLY A 34 -2.56 -4.76 4.23
CA GLY A 34 -3.45 -3.74 3.66
C GLY A 34 -4.90 -3.92 4.11
N ASP A 35 -5.46 -5.13 3.91
CA ASP A 35 -6.82 -5.47 4.33
C ASP A 35 -7.05 -5.22 5.83
N SER A 36 -6.06 -5.55 6.66
CA SER A 36 -6.15 -5.36 8.12
C SER A 36 -6.12 -3.88 8.49
N ILE A 37 -5.25 -3.08 7.86
CA ILE A 37 -5.18 -1.64 8.08
C ILE A 37 -6.51 -0.98 7.66
N GLU A 38 -7.03 -1.31 6.47
CA GLU A 38 -8.31 -0.79 5.98
C GLU A 38 -9.46 -1.08 6.95
N ARG A 39 -9.53 -2.31 7.49
CA ARG A 39 -10.53 -2.68 8.50
C ARG A 39 -10.36 -1.92 9.81
N GLY A 40 -9.12 -1.71 10.26
CA GLY A 40 -8.82 -0.91 11.45
C GLY A 40 -9.33 0.53 11.32
N PHE A 41 -9.04 1.18 10.19
CA PHE A 41 -9.55 2.52 9.90
C PHE A 41 -11.07 2.57 9.76
N ALA A 42 -11.68 1.56 9.11
CA ALA A 42 -13.14 1.45 9.00
C ALA A 42 -13.84 1.26 10.36
N ALA A 43 -13.13 0.69 11.34
CA ALA A 43 -13.58 0.57 12.72
C ALA A 43 -13.34 1.83 13.58
N GLY A 44 -12.81 2.92 12.99
CA GLY A 44 -12.56 4.18 13.68
C GLY A 44 -11.22 4.25 14.43
N LEU A 45 -10.29 3.30 14.17
CA LEU A 45 -8.96 3.32 14.78
C LEU A 45 -8.04 4.22 13.95
N HIS A 46 -7.99 5.50 14.32
CA HIS A 46 -7.23 6.51 13.57
C HIS A 46 -5.90 6.88 14.21
N GLU A 47 -5.67 6.43 15.45
CA GLU A 47 -4.41 6.62 16.17
C GLU A 47 -3.50 5.41 16.02
N LEU A 48 -2.19 5.64 15.90
CA LEU A 48 -1.19 4.59 15.62
C LEU A 48 -1.21 3.47 16.67
N ASP A 49 -1.23 3.82 17.96
CA ASP A 49 -1.25 2.82 19.04
C ASP A 49 -2.50 1.93 18.97
N ALA A 50 -3.65 2.52 18.65
CA ALA A 50 -4.90 1.77 18.52
C ALA A 50 -4.88 0.83 17.30
N LEU A 51 -4.28 1.24 16.20
CA LEU A 51 -4.09 0.41 15.02
C LEU A 51 -3.13 -0.75 15.30
N VAL A 52 -1.99 -0.49 15.95
CA VAL A 52 -1.01 -1.51 16.34
C VAL A 52 -1.63 -2.56 17.27
N ASP A 53 -2.40 -2.11 18.26
CA ASP A 53 -3.14 -3.00 19.16
C ASP A 53 -4.14 -3.89 18.40
N TYR A 54 -4.81 -3.34 17.39
CA TYR A 54 -5.70 -4.10 16.53
C TYR A 54 -4.95 -5.14 15.68
N LEU A 55 -3.83 -4.75 15.06
CA LEU A 55 -3.02 -5.67 14.26
C LEU A 55 -2.50 -6.83 15.09
N ASN A 56 -2.08 -6.60 16.34
CA ASN A 56 -1.66 -7.66 17.25
C ASN A 56 -2.80 -8.62 17.65
N LYS A 57 -4.06 -8.18 17.58
CA LYS A 57 -5.24 -9.00 17.93
C LYS A 57 -5.82 -9.75 16.74
N ALA A 58 -5.80 -9.15 15.56
CA ALA A 58 -6.58 -9.61 14.42
C ALA A 58 -5.86 -9.52 13.05
N GLY A 59 -4.69 -8.87 12.99
CA GLY A 59 -3.90 -8.71 11.77
C GLY A 59 -2.84 -9.80 11.59
N PRO A 60 -2.07 -9.73 10.49
CA PRO A 60 -0.89 -10.58 10.32
C PRO A 60 0.18 -10.21 11.36
N LEU A 61 1.09 -11.15 11.64
CA LEU A 61 2.30 -10.84 12.40
C LEU A 61 3.13 -9.77 11.67
N GLY A 62 3.92 -9.01 12.43
CA GLY A 62 4.90 -8.08 11.88
C GLY A 62 6.01 -8.79 11.08
N PRO A 63 6.91 -8.00 10.48
CA PRO A 63 8.09 -8.52 9.79
C PRO A 63 8.82 -9.58 10.63
N ASP A 64 9.29 -10.64 9.96
CA ASP A 64 9.97 -11.78 10.59
C ASP A 64 9.17 -12.48 11.72
N GLY A 65 7.84 -12.33 11.71
CA GLY A 65 6.95 -12.94 12.70
C GLY A 65 6.91 -12.22 14.05
N GLN A 66 7.44 -11.00 14.14
CA GLN A 66 7.44 -10.21 15.38
C GLN A 66 6.05 -9.66 15.72
N ALA A 67 5.83 -9.35 16.98
CA ALA A 67 4.67 -8.58 17.39
C ALA A 67 4.79 -7.12 16.89
N TRP A 68 3.66 -6.48 16.60
CA TRP A 68 3.66 -5.08 16.20
C TRP A 68 3.98 -4.17 17.39
N THR A 69 4.86 -3.22 17.12
CA THR A 69 5.06 -2.02 17.93
C THR A 69 4.97 -0.81 16.98
N PRO A 70 4.73 0.41 17.47
CA PRO A 70 4.73 1.60 16.63
C PRO A 70 6.01 1.73 15.79
N ALA A 71 7.18 1.48 16.40
CA ALA A 71 8.46 1.54 15.71
C ALA A 71 8.60 0.49 14.60
N ILE A 72 8.15 -0.75 14.82
CA ILE A 72 8.16 -1.79 13.79
C ILE A 72 7.18 -1.44 12.66
N PHE A 73 6.01 -0.91 13.00
CA PHE A 73 5.01 -0.48 12.02
C PHE A 73 5.56 0.63 11.12
N GLU A 74 6.11 1.70 11.69
CA GLU A 74 6.70 2.81 10.95
C GLU A 74 7.86 2.33 10.05
N ALA A 75 8.75 1.49 10.57
CA ALA A 75 9.86 0.93 9.81
C ALA A 75 9.37 0.11 8.62
N GLU A 76 8.33 -0.70 8.80
CA GLU A 76 7.76 -1.51 7.74
C GLU A 76 7.04 -0.67 6.69
N MET A 77 6.28 0.34 7.10
CA MET A 77 5.64 1.27 6.16
C MET A 77 6.67 2.04 5.34
N ALA A 78 7.77 2.48 5.97
CA ALA A 78 8.88 3.13 5.28
C ALA A 78 9.55 2.18 4.26
N ARG A 79 9.75 0.91 4.63
CA ARG A 79 10.33 -0.12 3.74
C ARG A 79 9.43 -0.43 2.56
N LEU A 80 8.11 -0.52 2.77
CA LEU A 80 7.12 -0.84 1.75
C LEU A 80 6.80 0.35 0.83
N GLY A 81 6.97 1.58 1.32
CA GLY A 81 6.76 2.80 0.57
C GLY A 81 7.98 3.34 -0.19
N ALA A 82 9.14 2.68 -0.06
CA ALA A 82 10.40 3.03 -0.74
C ALA A 82 10.45 2.59 -2.21
#